data_AF-A0A2V9FIB8-F1
#
_entry.id   AF-A0A2V9FIB8-F1
#
_cell.length_a   1.000
_cell.length_b   1.000
_cell.length_c   1.000
_cell.angle_alpha   90.00
_cell.angle_beta   90.00
_cell.angle_gamma   90.00
#
_symmetry.space_group_name_H-M   'P 1'
#
loop_
_entity.id
_entity.type
_entity.pdbx_description
1 polymer ?
#
loop_
_entity_poly.entity_id
_entity_poly.type
_entity_poly.pdbx_seq_one_letter_code
_entity_poly.pdbx_strand_id
1 'polypeptide(L)'
;MLALATLAAVIFALINFDQRSRFEVVYDGVAWLDTDHGIQASRISPNSPATRAGIRAGDVLLTINTAKVTRAAEVARRLDRAGLWTQVRYKLSRGGEEFETPLLTAPAEKPLATENYLRIVGLLYLFIGLFIFIRRWNAPRAVHFYVFCLVSFVLWSFHFSGKLDTFDWEVYWSEIVARLLAPALLLHFALVFPGRSETTIRSGAKLLAVYLLPFALLLVHVSTALNALGFVPWLGAYLLLRKIEFSYLAVCFLAAGLVFYRSYREALSGVLRQQLKWLTAGTLVGSLPVSLLYILPLVLGVALRPWMQFSVLSLVLIPLCFGYAIVRYRLMDVDIIFKRGLAYTAATAAVATVYFALVSLITYFFHAQTTGPVGGMIAIVIAAFLFQPFRERIQARLDRFFYRDRLDYRRTLIEFGRTLTNEVRIDPMLGSVMDRISQTLLVDRLAIFVENAVEPGQMLVAGSMGVRLTESLDLSFLEPARPEFARGALFFESPRAARGVSDSVRLTLEQLDLNYYVPCRIR
;
A
#
# COMPACT_ATOMS: atom_id res chain seq x y z
N MET A 1 -0.10 -17.66 9.59
CA MET A 1 -0.33 -16.55 10.56
C MET A 1 -0.71 -15.23 9.87
N LEU A 2 0.06 -14.71 8.90
CA LEU A 2 -0.22 -13.40 8.26
C LEU A 2 -1.58 -13.31 7.52
N ALA A 3 -2.00 -14.36 6.82
CA ALA A 3 -3.30 -14.40 6.15
C ALA A 3 -4.47 -14.32 7.16
N LEU A 4 -4.37 -15.03 8.29
CA LEU A 4 -5.34 -14.95 9.39
C LEU A 4 -5.39 -13.56 10.01
N ALA A 5 -4.23 -12.93 10.23
CA ALA A 5 -4.15 -11.56 10.74
C ALA A 5 -4.80 -10.56 9.77
N THR A 6 -4.66 -10.74 8.46
CA THR A 6 -5.36 -9.90 7.46
C THR A 6 -6.86 -10.09 7.52
N LEU A 7 -7.32 -11.33 7.55
CA LEU A 7 -8.76 -11.62 7.63
C LEU A 7 -9.36 -11.02 8.91
N ALA A 8 -8.69 -11.20 10.05
CA ALA A 8 -9.09 -10.60 11.32
C ALA A 8 -9.15 -9.06 11.23
N ALA A 9 -8.11 -8.42 10.68
CA ALA A 9 -8.07 -6.97 10.51
C ALA A 9 -9.21 -6.45 9.61
N VAL A 10 -9.53 -7.15 8.53
CA VAL A 10 -10.64 -6.77 7.63
C VAL A 10 -12.00 -6.94 8.33
N ILE A 11 -12.20 -8.05 9.04
CA ILE A 11 -13.43 -8.27 9.83
C ILE A 11 -13.59 -7.18 10.88
N PHE A 12 -12.52 -6.88 11.63
CA PHE A 12 -12.51 -5.84 12.65
C PHE A 12 -12.80 -4.46 12.02
N ALA A 13 -12.24 -4.14 10.85
CA ALA A 13 -12.55 -2.90 10.16
C ALA A 13 -14.04 -2.79 9.76
N LEU A 14 -14.65 -3.89 9.31
CA LEU A 14 -16.07 -3.92 8.95
C LEU A 14 -16.98 -3.75 10.17
N ILE A 15 -16.70 -4.46 11.26
CA ILE A 15 -17.43 -4.33 12.53
C ILE A 15 -17.24 -2.91 13.08
N ASN A 16 -16.01 -2.38 13.05
CA ASN A 16 -15.73 -1.01 13.49
C ASN A 16 -16.47 0.03 12.65
N PHE A 17 -16.54 -0.14 11.33
CA PHE A 17 -17.32 0.74 10.45
C PHE A 17 -18.81 0.71 10.78
N ASP A 18 -19.39 -0.49 10.93
CA ASP A 18 -20.80 -0.64 11.30
C ASP A 18 -21.09 0.00 12.66
N GLN A 19 -20.27 -0.31 13.69
CA GLN A 19 -20.37 0.28 15.02
C GLN A 19 -20.24 1.81 14.98
N ARG A 20 -19.28 2.35 14.23
CA ARG A 20 -19.06 3.80 14.09
C ARG A 20 -20.21 4.51 13.37
N SER A 21 -20.85 3.83 12.42
CA SER A 21 -22.00 4.35 11.67
C SER A 21 -23.29 4.40 12.49
N ARG A 22 -23.45 3.48 13.45
CA ARG A 22 -24.68 3.35 14.25
C ARG A 22 -24.60 3.99 15.63
N PHE A 23 -23.45 3.90 16.30
CA PHE A 23 -23.33 4.32 17.69
C PHE A 23 -23.07 5.82 17.80
N GLU A 24 -23.97 6.55 18.43
CA GLU A 24 -23.86 8.00 18.67
C GLU A 24 -23.47 8.28 20.12
N VAL A 25 -22.39 9.05 20.31
CA VAL A 25 -21.91 9.45 21.64
C VAL A 25 -22.74 10.65 22.10
N VAL A 26 -23.27 10.58 23.33
CA VAL A 26 -23.98 11.71 23.95
C VAL A 26 -23.01 12.87 24.20
N TYR A 27 -23.38 14.06 23.74
CA TYR A 27 -22.53 15.24 23.77
C TYR A 27 -23.26 16.46 24.32
N ASP A 28 -22.62 17.18 25.24
CA ASP A 28 -23.12 18.41 25.83
C ASP A 28 -22.42 19.67 25.28
N GLY A 29 -21.31 19.54 24.56
CA GLY A 29 -20.59 20.70 24.02
C GLY A 29 -19.44 21.22 24.88
N VAL A 30 -19.17 20.63 26.04
CA VAL A 30 -18.19 21.16 27.01
C VAL A 30 -17.01 20.20 27.17
N ALA A 31 -15.79 20.75 27.17
CA ALA A 31 -14.61 20.06 27.64
C ALA A 31 -14.44 20.29 29.15
N TRP A 32 -14.96 19.37 29.96
CA TRP A 32 -14.85 19.43 31.42
C TRP A 32 -13.45 19.04 31.91
N LEU A 33 -12.94 19.80 32.88
CA LEU A 33 -11.64 19.59 33.51
C LEU A 33 -11.78 19.48 35.02
N ASP A 34 -11.08 18.52 35.61
CA ASP A 34 -10.86 18.48 37.05
C ASP A 34 -9.83 19.55 37.44
N THR A 35 -10.21 20.50 38.29
CA THR A 35 -9.34 21.55 38.84
C THR A 35 -9.45 21.59 40.37
N ASP A 36 -8.56 22.35 41.01
CA ASP A 36 -8.60 22.56 42.47
C ASP A 36 -9.90 23.24 42.94
N HIS A 37 -10.63 23.88 42.02
CA HIS A 37 -11.90 24.55 42.26
C HIS A 37 -13.12 23.71 41.86
N GLY A 38 -12.93 22.43 41.52
CA GLY A 38 -13.98 21.52 41.08
C GLY A 38 -13.95 21.25 39.57
N ILE A 39 -15.10 20.90 38.99
CA ILE A 39 -15.18 20.53 37.57
C ILE A 39 -15.40 21.80 36.73
N GLN A 40 -14.38 22.29 36.05
CA GLN A 40 -14.44 23.54 35.31
C GLN A 40 -14.64 23.33 33.81
N ALA A 41 -15.49 24.17 33.19
CA ALA A 41 -15.65 24.25 31.74
C ALA A 41 -14.41 24.89 31.11
N SER A 42 -13.56 24.09 30.47
CA SER A 42 -12.30 24.57 29.90
C SER A 42 -12.44 25.16 28.51
N ARG A 43 -13.25 24.51 27.67
CA ARG A 43 -13.55 24.93 26.30
C ARG A 43 -15.00 24.55 25.99
N ILE A 44 -15.65 25.42 25.24
CA ILE A 44 -17.02 25.20 24.76
C ILE A 44 -16.98 25.19 23.25
N SER A 45 -17.53 24.14 22.66
CA SER A 45 -17.61 24.02 21.21
C SER A 45 -18.61 25.01 20.65
N PRO A 46 -18.31 25.71 19.54
CA PRO A 46 -19.26 26.59 18.90
C PRO A 46 -20.49 25.79 18.42
N ASN A 47 -21.65 26.44 18.38
CA ASN A 47 -22.93 25.85 17.94
C ASN A 47 -23.36 24.58 18.71
N SER A 48 -22.83 24.37 19.91
CA SER A 48 -23.11 23.19 20.74
C SER A 48 -24.31 23.38 21.68
N PRO A 49 -24.82 22.30 22.31
CA PRO A 49 -25.82 22.42 23.37
C PRO A 49 -25.43 23.38 24.49
N ALA A 50 -24.18 23.33 24.95
CA ALA A 50 -23.64 24.22 25.96
C ALA A 50 -23.67 25.69 25.57
N THR A 51 -23.34 26.02 24.31
CA THR A 51 -23.43 27.41 23.81
C THR A 51 -24.88 27.89 23.84
N ARG A 52 -25.84 27.05 23.42
CA ARG A 52 -27.27 27.37 23.45
C ARG A 52 -27.80 27.52 24.88
N ALA A 53 -27.25 26.75 25.82
CA ALA A 53 -27.56 26.81 27.25
C ALA A 53 -26.86 27.96 28.00
N GLY A 54 -26.06 28.81 27.31
CA GLY A 54 -25.40 29.96 27.91
C GLY A 54 -24.22 29.65 28.83
N ILE A 55 -23.69 28.42 28.77
CA ILE A 55 -22.49 28.01 29.50
C ILE A 55 -21.29 28.75 28.91
N ARG A 56 -20.35 29.16 29.76
CA ARG A 56 -19.12 29.88 29.38
C ARG A 56 -17.87 29.17 29.91
N ALA A 57 -16.75 29.36 29.22
CA ALA A 57 -15.47 28.88 29.71
C ALA A 57 -15.17 29.54 31.07
N GLY A 58 -14.75 28.74 32.04
CA GLY A 58 -14.55 29.15 33.42
C GLY A 58 -15.68 28.75 34.37
N ASP A 59 -16.88 28.42 33.88
CA ASP A 59 -18.00 27.97 34.71
C ASP A 59 -17.65 26.66 35.45
N VAL A 60 -18.01 26.56 36.73
CA VAL A 60 -17.76 25.35 37.55
C VAL A 60 -19.05 24.56 37.70
N LEU A 61 -19.03 23.29 37.34
CA LEU A 61 -20.16 22.37 37.46
C LEU A 61 -20.26 21.80 38.87
N LEU A 62 -21.42 22.00 39.48
CA LEU A 62 -21.74 21.55 40.83
C LEU A 62 -22.60 20.28 40.81
N THR A 63 -23.69 20.32 40.03
CA THR A 63 -24.62 19.19 39.91
C THR A 63 -25.10 19.00 38.48
N ILE A 64 -25.42 17.74 38.18
CA ILE A 64 -26.16 17.34 36.98
C ILE A 64 -27.49 16.75 37.47
N ASN A 65 -28.59 17.38 37.08
CA ASN A 65 -29.90 17.20 37.67
C ASN A 65 -29.81 17.42 39.20
N THR A 66 -30.21 16.42 39.98
CA THR A 66 -30.15 16.46 41.45
C THR A 66 -28.85 15.93 42.04
N ALA A 67 -27.95 15.40 41.20
CA ALA A 67 -26.77 14.68 41.67
C ALA A 67 -25.50 15.53 41.63
N LYS A 68 -24.79 15.57 42.76
CA LYS A 68 -23.47 16.20 42.86
C LYS A 68 -22.45 15.42 42.04
N VAL A 69 -21.58 16.15 41.34
CA VAL A 69 -20.51 15.57 40.51
C VAL A 69 -19.18 16.06 41.04
N THR A 70 -18.22 15.15 41.22
CA THR A 70 -16.91 15.49 41.80
C THR A 70 -15.74 15.25 40.86
N ARG A 71 -15.96 14.51 39.76
CA ARG A 71 -14.95 14.28 38.72
C ARG A 71 -15.52 14.46 37.31
N ALA A 72 -14.71 14.99 36.39
CA ALA A 72 -15.06 15.18 34.99
C ALA A 72 -15.47 13.86 34.30
N ALA A 73 -14.81 12.74 34.64
CA ALA A 73 -15.18 11.41 34.13
C ALA A 73 -16.60 10.96 34.53
N GLU A 74 -17.14 11.49 35.63
CA GLU A 74 -18.51 11.23 36.05
C GLU A 74 -19.53 11.98 35.20
N VAL A 75 -19.18 13.16 34.67
CA VAL A 75 -20.03 13.92 33.74
C VAL A 75 -20.35 13.10 32.50
N ALA A 76 -19.31 12.55 31.85
CA ALA A 76 -19.47 11.72 30.66
C ALA A 76 -20.38 10.50 30.92
N ARG A 77 -20.17 9.78 32.04
CA ARG A 77 -21.01 8.63 32.42
C ARG A 77 -22.46 9.01 32.71
N ARG A 78 -22.70 10.19 33.29
CA ARG A 78 -24.05 10.68 33.58
C ARG A 78 -24.78 11.11 32.31
N LEU A 79 -24.09 11.76 31.39
CA LEU A 79 -24.62 12.11 30.08
C LEU A 79 -24.99 10.87 29.28
N ASP A 80 -24.10 9.87 29.25
CA ASP A 80 -24.35 8.60 28.57
C ASP A 80 -25.61 7.90 29.11
N ARG A 81 -25.78 7.88 30.45
CA ARG A 81 -27.01 7.37 31.09
C ARG A 81 -28.26 8.20 30.80
N ALA A 82 -28.13 9.51 30.61
CA ALA A 82 -29.25 10.38 30.29
C ALA A 82 -29.76 10.18 28.85
N GLY A 83 -28.87 9.79 27.94
CA GLY A 83 -29.20 9.51 26.55
C GLY A 83 -29.24 10.74 25.64
N LEU A 84 -29.49 10.50 24.36
CA LEU A 84 -29.56 11.52 23.31
C LEU A 84 -30.89 12.27 23.35
N TRP A 85 -30.86 13.57 23.04
CA TRP A 85 -32.05 14.43 22.98
C TRP A 85 -32.81 14.53 24.31
N THR A 86 -32.08 14.35 25.41
CA THR A 86 -32.61 14.43 26.77
C THR A 86 -32.27 15.79 27.36
N GLN A 87 -33.24 16.44 27.98
CA GLN A 87 -32.99 17.67 28.72
C GLN A 87 -32.39 17.33 30.09
N VAL A 88 -31.19 17.84 30.34
CA VAL A 88 -30.45 17.71 31.58
C VAL A 88 -30.34 19.09 32.22
N ARG A 89 -30.47 19.19 33.54
CA ARG A 89 -30.35 20.46 34.25
C ARG A 89 -28.97 20.57 34.88
N TYR A 90 -28.19 21.59 34.52
CA TYR A 90 -26.90 21.84 35.12
C TYR A 90 -27.02 22.93 36.18
N LYS A 91 -26.45 22.69 37.36
CA LYS A 91 -26.19 23.73 38.35
C LYS A 91 -24.72 24.11 38.28
N LEU A 92 -24.47 25.36 37.94
CA LEU A 92 -23.14 25.92 37.66
C LEU A 92 -22.84 27.07 38.62
N SER A 93 -21.57 27.35 38.85
CA SER A 93 -21.10 28.57 39.51
C SER A 93 -20.25 29.40 38.55
N ARG A 94 -20.55 30.70 38.46
CA ARG A 94 -19.78 31.68 37.68
C ARG A 94 -19.44 32.87 38.58
N GLY A 95 -18.16 33.07 38.87
CA GLY A 95 -17.72 34.17 39.74
C GLY A 95 -18.24 34.06 41.18
N GLY A 96 -18.57 32.85 41.65
CA GLY A 96 -19.13 32.61 42.99
C GLY A 96 -20.66 32.60 43.04
N GLU A 97 -21.35 33.10 42.00
CA GLU A 97 -22.82 33.03 41.92
C GLU A 97 -23.27 31.71 41.30
N GLU A 98 -24.22 31.03 41.95
CA GLU A 98 -24.81 29.79 41.46
C GLU A 98 -26.01 30.08 40.54
N PHE A 99 -26.09 29.38 39.42
CA PHE A 99 -27.23 29.44 38.51
C PHE A 99 -27.55 28.05 37.93
N GLU A 100 -28.80 27.85 37.54
CA GLU A 100 -29.24 26.64 36.85
C GLU A 100 -29.55 26.93 35.38
N THR A 101 -29.14 26.02 34.50
CA THR A 101 -29.47 26.10 33.08
C THR A 101 -29.92 24.74 32.52
N PRO A 102 -31.02 24.68 31.75
CA PRO A 102 -31.38 23.47 31.02
C PRO A 102 -30.48 23.31 29.79
N LEU A 103 -30.00 22.09 29.58
CA LEU A 103 -29.19 21.71 28.43
C LEU A 103 -29.81 20.50 27.74
N LEU A 104 -30.05 20.59 26.43
CA LEU A 104 -30.55 19.48 25.64
C LEU A 104 -29.38 18.70 25.03
N THR A 105 -29.17 17.44 25.44
CA THR A 105 -28.08 16.62 24.90
C THR A 105 -28.27 16.37 23.41
N ALA A 106 -27.16 16.27 22.67
CA ALA A 106 -27.14 16.03 21.24
C ALA A 106 -26.10 14.97 20.88
N PRO A 107 -26.18 14.34 19.69
CA PRO A 107 -25.12 13.47 19.22
C PRO A 107 -23.84 14.26 18.95
N ALA A 108 -22.68 13.69 19.32
CA ALA A 108 -21.38 14.25 19.00
C ALA A 108 -21.17 14.33 17.48
N GLU A 109 -20.61 15.44 16.98
CA GLU A 109 -20.22 15.53 15.58
C GLU A 109 -19.10 14.51 15.26
N LYS A 110 -19.31 13.70 14.23
CA LYS A 110 -18.32 12.72 13.74
C LYS A 110 -17.70 13.20 12.43
N PRO A 111 -16.37 13.14 12.27
CA PRO A 111 -15.70 13.48 11.01
C PRO A 111 -15.79 12.32 9.99
N LEU A 112 -17.01 11.82 9.73
CA LEU A 112 -17.26 10.61 8.93
C LEU A 112 -16.67 10.70 7.52
N ALA A 113 -16.71 11.87 6.89
CA ALA A 113 -16.12 12.06 5.56
C ALA A 113 -14.60 11.79 5.55
N THR A 114 -13.89 12.36 6.53
CA THR A 114 -12.44 12.19 6.68
C THR A 114 -12.09 10.76 7.09
N GLU A 115 -12.83 10.16 8.03
CA GLU A 115 -12.66 8.76 8.43
C GLU A 115 -12.90 7.80 7.24
N ASN A 116 -13.98 8.00 6.47
CA ASN A 116 -14.28 7.18 5.30
C ASN A 116 -13.22 7.29 4.21
N TYR A 117 -12.71 8.50 3.98
CA TYR A 117 -11.60 8.72 3.07
C TYR A 117 -10.34 7.95 3.53
N LEU A 118 -10.00 8.01 4.82
CA LEU A 118 -8.87 7.28 5.38
C LEU A 118 -9.05 5.76 5.28
N ARG A 119 -10.25 5.24 5.49
CA ARG A 119 -10.57 3.81 5.27
C ARG A 119 -10.28 3.40 3.82
N ILE A 120 -10.64 4.22 2.83
CA ILE A 120 -10.33 3.95 1.41
C ILE A 120 -8.81 3.93 1.19
N VAL A 121 -8.07 4.89 1.75
CA VAL A 121 -6.60 4.92 1.68
C VAL A 121 -6.01 3.66 2.33
N GLY A 122 -6.52 3.25 3.50
CA GLY A 122 -6.14 2.01 4.17
C GLY A 122 -6.37 0.77 3.30
N LEU A 123 -7.55 0.66 2.67
CA LEU A 123 -7.87 -0.44 1.76
C LEU A 123 -6.91 -0.50 0.57
N LEU A 124 -6.51 0.66 0.05
CA LEU A 124 -5.52 0.74 -1.01
C LEU A 124 -4.14 0.24 -0.55
N TYR A 125 -3.69 0.61 0.65
CA TYR A 125 -2.49 0.03 1.27
C TYR A 125 -2.61 -1.50 1.35
N LEU A 126 -3.71 -2.01 1.92
CA LEU A 126 -3.92 -3.44 2.08
C LEU A 126 -3.91 -4.18 0.74
N PHE A 127 -4.58 -3.64 -0.27
CA PHE A 127 -4.63 -4.23 -1.61
C PHE A 127 -3.24 -4.34 -2.23
N ILE A 128 -2.45 -3.27 -2.19
CA ILE A 128 -1.09 -3.25 -2.76
C ILE A 128 -0.16 -4.18 -1.97
N GLY A 129 -0.24 -4.18 -0.64
CA GLY A 129 0.53 -5.08 0.21
C GLY A 129 0.20 -6.54 -0.05
N LEU A 130 -1.09 -6.90 -0.09
CA LEU A 130 -1.55 -8.26 -0.32
C LEU A 130 -1.14 -8.76 -1.71
N PHE A 131 -1.24 -7.90 -2.73
CA PHE A 131 -0.78 -8.20 -4.08
C PHE A 131 0.70 -8.62 -4.10
N ILE A 132 1.56 -7.89 -3.37
CA ILE A 132 2.99 -8.23 -3.27
C ILE A 132 3.20 -9.51 -2.47
N PHE A 133 2.52 -9.66 -1.34
CA PHE A 133 2.67 -10.82 -0.47
C PHE A 133 2.34 -12.11 -1.22
N ILE A 134 1.23 -12.15 -1.95
CA ILE A 134 0.83 -13.31 -2.76
C ILE A 134 1.87 -13.64 -3.84
N ARG A 135 2.51 -12.62 -4.43
CA ARG A 135 3.47 -12.79 -5.53
C ARG A 135 4.87 -13.18 -5.07
N ARG A 136 5.31 -12.69 -3.92
CA ARG A 136 6.71 -12.78 -3.45
C ARG A 136 6.79 -13.09 -1.94
N TRP A 137 5.95 -13.98 -1.42
CA TRP A 137 5.93 -14.35 0.01
C TRP A 137 7.27 -14.85 0.58
N ASN A 138 8.15 -15.43 -0.25
CA ASN A 138 9.48 -15.90 0.15
C ASN A 138 10.53 -14.77 0.25
N ALA A 139 10.24 -13.56 -0.23
CA ALA A 139 11.18 -12.46 -0.20
C ALA A 139 11.01 -11.63 1.10
N PRO A 140 12.04 -11.49 1.95
CA PRO A 140 11.90 -10.80 3.24
C PRO A 140 11.47 -9.33 3.08
N ARG A 141 11.93 -8.66 2.01
CA ARG A 141 11.53 -7.28 1.68
C ARG A 141 10.03 -7.16 1.35
N ALA A 142 9.49 -8.14 0.64
CA ALA A 142 8.08 -8.18 0.26
C ALA A 142 7.19 -8.41 1.49
N VAL A 143 7.59 -9.33 2.38
CA VAL A 143 6.89 -9.57 3.65
C VAL A 143 6.91 -8.32 4.53
N HIS A 144 8.06 -7.67 4.68
CA HIS A 144 8.19 -6.45 5.46
C HIS A 144 7.30 -5.31 4.93
N PHE A 145 7.33 -5.08 3.61
CA PHE A 145 6.48 -4.09 2.97
C PHE A 145 4.99 -4.41 3.16
N TYR A 146 4.61 -5.68 3.05
CA TYR A 146 3.24 -6.10 3.33
C TYR A 146 2.84 -5.86 4.79
N VAL A 147 3.71 -6.13 5.77
CA VAL A 147 3.45 -5.81 7.18
C VAL A 147 3.27 -4.30 7.36
N PHE A 148 4.08 -3.47 6.72
CA PHE A 148 3.88 -2.01 6.68
C PHE A 148 2.50 -1.64 6.13
N CYS A 149 2.06 -2.25 5.02
CA CYS A 149 0.74 -2.01 4.45
C CYS A 149 -0.40 -2.46 5.37
N LEU A 150 -0.29 -3.63 6.01
CA LEU A 150 -1.29 -4.15 6.94
C LEU A 150 -1.43 -3.24 8.17
N VAL A 151 -0.30 -2.81 8.75
CA VAL A 151 -0.30 -1.89 9.89
C VAL A 151 -0.83 -0.50 9.48
N SER A 152 -0.52 -0.03 8.28
CA SER A 152 -1.09 1.22 7.74
C SER A 152 -2.60 1.10 7.51
N PHE A 153 -3.10 -0.06 7.06
CA PHE A 153 -4.53 -0.31 6.94
C PHE A 153 -5.25 -0.20 8.29
N VAL A 154 -4.69 -0.79 9.35
CA VAL A 154 -5.23 -0.66 10.71
C VAL A 154 -5.21 0.80 11.14
N LEU A 155 -4.08 1.50 10.99
CA LEU A 155 -3.94 2.92 11.34
C LEU A 155 -5.01 3.81 10.70
N TRP A 156 -5.31 3.58 9.42
CA TRP A 156 -6.24 4.44 8.69
C TRP A 156 -7.70 3.99 8.74
N SER A 157 -7.98 2.75 9.16
CA SER A 157 -9.35 2.21 9.12
C SER A 157 -10.02 2.11 10.49
N PHE A 158 -9.23 1.94 11.56
CA PHE A 158 -9.73 1.70 12.90
C PHE A 158 -9.96 3.04 13.59
N HIS A 159 -11.19 3.28 14.01
CA HIS A 159 -11.57 4.51 14.69
C HIS A 159 -12.33 4.20 15.98
N PHE A 160 -11.87 4.77 17.09
CA PHE A 160 -12.54 4.64 18.38
C PHE A 160 -13.98 5.16 18.31
N SER A 161 -14.95 4.33 18.70
CA SER A 161 -16.38 4.62 18.56
C SER A 161 -16.94 5.37 19.76
N GLY A 162 -16.36 5.19 20.95
CA GLY A 162 -16.85 5.77 22.20
C GLY A 162 -17.94 4.95 22.88
N LYS A 163 -18.18 3.71 22.41
CA LYS A 163 -19.16 2.78 23.01
C LYS A 163 -18.62 2.14 24.29
N LEU A 164 -17.30 2.15 24.49
CA LEU A 164 -16.64 1.63 25.70
C LEU A 164 -16.90 0.14 25.97
N ASP A 165 -17.21 -0.64 24.94
CA ASP A 165 -17.27 -2.11 25.03
C ASP A 165 -15.89 -2.74 24.82
N THR A 166 -15.80 -4.07 25.01
CA THR A 166 -14.55 -4.81 24.86
C THR A 166 -13.94 -4.63 23.46
N PHE A 167 -14.79 -4.60 22.44
CA PHE A 167 -14.37 -4.39 21.06
C PHE A 167 -13.80 -2.98 20.82
N ASP A 168 -14.44 -1.93 21.37
CA ASP A 168 -13.93 -0.56 21.29
C ASP A 168 -12.53 -0.42 21.92
N TRP A 169 -12.27 -1.20 22.98
CA TRP A 169 -10.95 -1.27 23.61
C TRP A 169 -9.92 -1.96 22.72
N GLU A 170 -10.28 -3.07 22.07
CA GLU A 170 -9.41 -3.75 21.11
C GLU A 170 -9.05 -2.85 19.92
N VAL A 171 -10.03 -2.11 19.40
CA VAL A 171 -9.83 -1.12 18.33
C VAL A 171 -8.89 -0.02 18.79
N TYR A 172 -9.09 0.52 19.99
CA TYR A 172 -8.25 1.56 20.59
C TYR A 172 -6.77 1.15 20.68
N TRP A 173 -6.49 -0.03 21.25
CA TRP A 173 -5.12 -0.52 21.35
C TRP A 173 -4.50 -0.85 19.99
N SER A 174 -5.29 -1.42 19.08
CA SER A 174 -4.83 -1.70 17.71
C SER A 174 -4.46 -0.42 16.98
N GLU A 175 -5.25 0.65 17.14
CA GLU A 175 -4.97 1.97 16.58
C GLU A 175 -3.67 2.56 17.15
N ILE A 176 -3.46 2.50 18.47
CA ILE A 176 -2.21 2.99 19.11
C ILE A 176 -1.00 2.24 18.57
N VAL A 177 -1.05 0.90 18.57
CA VAL A 177 0.04 0.07 18.05
C VAL A 177 0.32 0.42 16.60
N ALA A 178 -0.72 0.58 15.77
CA ALA A 178 -0.56 0.91 14.37
C ALA A 178 0.03 2.31 14.15
N ARG A 179 -0.40 3.31 14.93
CA ARG A 179 0.10 4.69 14.89
C ARG A 179 1.60 4.77 15.22
N LEU A 180 2.06 3.96 16.15
CA LEU A 180 3.47 3.89 16.54
C LEU A 180 4.29 3.05 15.58
N LEU A 181 3.74 1.94 15.07
CA LEU A 181 4.50 0.96 14.29
C LEU A 181 4.58 1.29 12.79
N ALA A 182 3.54 1.88 12.18
CA ALA A 182 3.54 2.24 10.76
C ALA A 182 4.71 3.16 10.33
N PRO A 183 4.96 4.31 10.99
CA PRO A 183 6.12 5.16 10.68
C PRO A 183 7.47 4.44 10.85
N ALA A 184 7.62 3.63 11.90
CA ALA A 184 8.82 2.84 12.14
C ALA A 184 9.08 1.84 11.01
N LEU A 185 8.04 1.13 10.58
CA LEU A 185 8.12 0.18 9.47
C LEU A 185 8.48 0.87 8.15
N LEU A 186 7.90 2.03 7.84
CA LEU A 186 8.27 2.78 6.63
C LEU A 186 9.75 3.21 6.66
N LEU A 187 10.22 3.72 7.80
CA LEU A 187 11.60 4.15 7.96
C LEU A 187 12.58 2.96 7.89
N HIS A 188 12.25 1.84 8.52
CA HIS A 188 13.01 0.59 8.37
C HIS A 188 13.08 0.19 6.89
N PHE A 189 11.94 0.17 6.19
CA PHE A 189 11.90 -0.15 4.77
C PHE A 189 12.82 0.78 3.96
N ALA A 190 12.80 2.09 4.24
CA ALA A 190 13.67 3.05 3.57
C ALA A 190 15.17 2.82 3.81
N LEU A 191 15.56 2.37 5.01
CA LEU A 191 16.95 2.09 5.36
C LEU A 191 17.47 0.79 4.73
N VAL A 192 16.62 -0.24 4.59
CA VAL A 192 17.02 -1.57 4.08
C VAL A 192 16.86 -1.70 2.57
N PHE A 193 15.88 -1.03 1.97
CA PHE A 193 15.52 -1.17 0.56
C PHE A 193 16.66 -0.87 -0.44
N PRO A 194 17.53 0.16 -0.25
CA PRO A 194 18.58 0.50 -1.21
C PRO A 194 19.68 -0.55 -1.40
N GLY A 195 19.60 -1.72 -0.76
CA GLY A 195 20.49 -2.86 -1.00
C GLY A 195 21.96 -2.58 -0.70
N ARG A 196 22.26 -1.55 0.08
CA ARG A 196 23.63 -1.19 0.43
C ARG A 196 24.22 -2.23 1.37
N SER A 197 25.38 -2.74 1.00
CA SER A 197 26.31 -3.48 1.84
C SER A 197 26.91 -2.56 2.92
N GLU A 198 26.09 -2.01 3.83
CA GLU A 198 26.63 -1.53 5.10
C GLU A 198 26.92 -2.75 5.99
N THR A 199 28.06 -2.73 6.68
CA THR A 199 28.50 -3.81 7.57
C THR A 199 27.39 -4.18 8.58
N THR A 200 27.11 -5.49 8.67
CA THR A 200 25.97 -6.10 9.40
C THR A 200 25.78 -5.63 10.85
N ILE A 201 26.85 -5.16 11.52
CA ILE A 201 26.81 -4.70 12.91
C ILE A 201 26.28 -3.26 13.04
N ARG A 202 26.63 -2.36 12.10
CA ARG A 202 26.15 -0.97 12.11
C ARG A 202 24.70 -0.85 11.63
N SER A 203 24.22 -1.80 10.82
CA SER A 203 22.82 -1.87 10.41
C SER A 203 21.91 -2.34 11.55
N GLY A 204 22.35 -3.29 12.38
CA GLY A 204 21.57 -3.79 13.52
C GLY A 204 21.23 -2.73 14.58
N ALA A 205 22.22 -1.93 15.01
CA ALA A 205 22.00 -0.87 16.00
C ALA A 205 21.10 0.26 15.49
N LYS A 206 21.25 0.66 14.21
CA LYS A 206 20.37 1.64 13.56
C LYS A 206 18.92 1.13 13.50
N LEU A 207 18.73 -0.14 13.15
CA LEU A 207 17.40 -0.75 13.09
C LEU A 207 16.77 -0.86 14.49
N LEU A 208 17.55 -1.23 15.51
CA LEU A 208 17.07 -1.28 16.89
C LEU A 208 16.63 0.11 17.39
N ALA A 209 17.38 1.16 17.05
CA ALA A 209 17.01 2.53 17.38
C ALA A 209 15.67 2.98 16.77
N VAL A 210 15.34 2.51 15.55
CA VAL A 210 14.05 2.82 14.89
C VAL A 210 12.85 2.29 15.69
N TYR A 211 13.02 1.15 16.37
CA TYR A 211 11.95 0.51 17.15
C TYR A 211 11.97 0.86 18.64
N LEU A 212 13.07 1.39 19.16
CA LEU A 212 13.19 1.78 20.57
C LEU A 212 12.19 2.88 20.96
N LEU A 213 12.07 3.92 20.12
CA LEU A 213 11.17 5.05 20.37
C LEU A 213 9.68 4.66 20.36
N PRO A 214 9.13 3.96 19.35
CA PRO A 214 7.74 3.52 19.40
C PRO A 214 7.48 2.52 20.53
N PHE A 215 8.46 1.69 20.90
CA PHE A 215 8.34 0.80 22.06
C PHE A 215 8.24 1.59 23.37
N ALA A 216 9.07 2.61 23.57
CA ALA A 216 9.01 3.48 24.74
C ALA A 216 7.66 4.23 24.83
N LEU A 217 7.15 4.75 23.70
CA LEU A 217 5.83 5.40 23.65
C LEU A 217 4.69 4.42 23.97
N LEU A 218 4.77 3.18 23.45
CA LEU A 218 3.80 2.13 23.78
C LEU A 218 3.83 1.79 25.27
N LEU A 219 5.02 1.72 25.88
CA LEU A 219 5.16 1.48 27.31
C LEU A 219 4.51 2.58 28.15
N VAL A 220 4.58 3.84 27.72
CA VAL A 220 3.87 4.96 28.37
C VAL A 220 2.35 4.76 28.32
N HIS A 221 1.79 4.33 27.20
CA HIS A 221 0.35 4.01 27.09
C HIS A 221 -0.05 2.87 28.02
N VAL A 222 0.70 1.76 27.99
CA VAL A 222 0.44 0.59 28.85
C VAL A 222 0.53 0.97 30.33
N SER A 223 1.57 1.73 30.70
CA SER A 223 1.74 2.22 32.08
C SER A 223 0.60 3.13 32.53
N THR A 224 0.10 3.99 31.63
CA THR A 224 -1.03 4.88 31.92
C THR A 224 -2.32 4.08 32.09
N ALA A 225 -2.57 3.09 31.22
CA ALA A 225 -3.75 2.24 31.29
C ALA A 225 -3.79 1.35 32.54
N LEU A 226 -2.63 0.86 32.99
CA LEU A 226 -2.51 0.05 34.21
C LEU A 226 -2.47 0.89 35.51
N ASN A 227 -2.48 2.22 35.41
CA ASN A 227 -2.21 3.14 36.52
C ASN A 227 -0.90 2.83 37.28
N ALA A 228 0.07 2.20 36.62
CA ALA A 228 1.26 1.62 37.27
C ALA A 228 2.21 2.68 37.86
N LEU A 229 2.30 3.86 37.23
CA LEU A 229 3.15 4.96 37.68
C LEU A 229 2.41 6.02 38.51
N GLY A 230 1.16 5.76 38.92
CA GLY A 230 0.33 6.78 39.58
C GLY A 230 0.04 8.01 38.70
N PHE A 231 0.27 7.87 37.39
CA PHE A 231 0.04 8.92 36.40
C PHE A 231 -1.46 9.09 36.22
N VAL A 232 -2.06 10.03 36.96
CA VAL A 232 -3.42 10.49 36.67
C VAL A 232 -3.32 11.34 35.41
N PRO A 233 -3.86 10.89 34.25
CA PRO A 233 -3.69 11.64 33.02
C PRO A 233 -4.58 12.88 33.09
N TRP A 234 -4.03 14.00 33.57
CA TRP A 234 -4.67 15.30 33.36
C TRP A 234 -4.71 15.60 31.85
N LEU A 235 -5.55 16.54 31.42
CA LEU A 235 -5.69 16.85 29.99
C LEU A 235 -4.37 17.28 29.33
N GLY A 236 -3.52 18.02 30.06
CA GLY A 236 -2.26 18.54 29.52
C GLY A 236 -1.26 17.44 29.09
N ALA A 237 -1.22 16.34 29.82
CA ALA A 237 -0.35 15.19 29.57
C ALA A 237 -0.83 14.41 28.35
N TYR A 238 -2.14 14.19 28.25
CA TYR A 238 -2.76 13.61 27.06
C TYR A 238 -2.48 14.47 25.81
N LEU A 239 -2.63 15.78 25.91
CA LEU A 239 -2.33 16.70 24.81
C LEU A 239 -0.83 16.68 24.43
N LEU A 240 0.07 16.64 25.42
CA LEU A 240 1.50 16.55 25.18
C LEU A 240 1.87 15.23 24.49
N LEU A 241 1.37 14.11 24.99
CA LEU A 241 1.59 12.79 24.41
C LEU A 241 1.10 12.74 22.96
N ARG A 242 -0.10 13.27 22.71
CA ARG A 242 -0.64 13.42 21.35
C ARG A 242 0.28 14.26 20.46
N LYS A 243 0.78 15.40 20.93
CA LYS A 243 1.74 16.22 20.15
C LYS A 243 3.02 15.44 19.82
N ILE A 244 3.56 14.69 20.79
CA ILE A 244 4.75 13.86 20.60
C ILE A 244 4.51 12.80 19.52
N GLU A 245 3.38 12.09 19.58
CA GLU A 245 3.04 11.06 18.60
C GLU A 245 2.85 11.58 17.18
N PHE A 246 2.13 12.69 17.01
CA PHE A 246 1.96 13.30 15.68
C PHE A 246 3.29 13.85 15.15
N SER A 247 4.14 14.40 16.03
CA SER A 247 5.49 14.83 15.66
C SER A 247 6.35 13.65 15.22
N TYR A 248 6.29 12.54 15.97
CA TYR A 248 6.99 11.29 15.66
C TYR A 248 6.57 10.74 14.30
N LEU A 249 5.25 10.67 14.03
CA LEU A 249 4.71 10.27 12.74
C LEU A 249 5.28 11.13 11.59
N ALA A 250 5.20 12.46 11.71
CA ALA A 250 5.72 13.39 10.70
C ALA A 250 7.23 13.21 10.48
N VAL A 251 8.02 13.17 11.55
CA VAL A 251 9.47 13.05 11.48
C VAL A 251 9.88 11.75 10.80
N CYS A 252 9.27 10.61 11.14
CA CYS A 252 9.61 9.33 10.53
C CYS A 252 9.24 9.25 9.04
N PHE A 253 8.07 9.76 8.64
CA PHE A 253 7.69 9.78 7.22
C PHE A 253 8.60 10.70 6.40
N LEU A 254 8.94 11.88 6.92
CA LEU A 254 9.86 12.81 6.27
C LEU A 254 11.29 12.25 6.22
N ALA A 255 11.75 11.60 7.30
CA ALA A 255 13.05 10.93 7.34
C ALA A 255 13.11 9.78 6.32
N ALA A 256 12.06 8.97 6.19
CA ALA A 256 11.99 7.92 5.18
C ALA A 256 12.06 8.50 3.76
N GLY A 257 11.32 9.57 3.48
CA GLY A 257 11.38 10.29 2.21
C GLY A 257 12.77 10.88 1.91
N LEU A 258 13.45 11.42 2.92
CA LEU A 258 14.82 11.93 2.79
C LEU A 258 15.83 10.82 2.53
N VAL A 259 15.68 9.66 3.18
CA VAL A 259 16.52 8.47 2.93
C VAL A 259 16.33 7.97 1.50
N PHE A 260 15.09 7.89 1.00
CA PHE A 260 14.83 7.57 -0.40
C PHE A 260 15.43 8.60 -1.36
N TYR A 261 15.36 9.88 -1.03
CA TYR A 261 15.91 10.95 -1.85
C TYR A 261 17.45 10.90 -1.93
N ARG A 262 18.12 10.68 -0.79
CA ARG A 262 19.58 10.48 -0.76
C ARG A 262 19.97 9.25 -1.59
N SER A 263 19.25 8.15 -1.39
CA SER A 263 19.46 6.92 -2.17
C SER A 263 19.21 7.15 -3.67
N TYR A 264 18.24 7.98 -4.05
CA TYR A 264 17.95 8.35 -5.44
C TYR A 264 19.10 9.12 -6.08
N ARG A 265 19.71 10.06 -5.36
CA ARG A 265 20.86 10.84 -5.84
C ARG A 265 22.11 9.98 -6.05
N GLU A 266 22.27 8.95 -5.24
CA GLU A 266 23.44 8.07 -5.24
C GLU A 266 23.23 6.78 -6.06
N ALA A 267 22.06 6.59 -6.68
CA ALA A 267 21.74 5.38 -7.45
C ALA A 267 22.48 5.34 -8.80
N LEU A 268 23.28 4.29 -9.00
CA LEU A 268 24.05 4.05 -10.23
C LEU A 268 23.22 3.40 -11.35
N SER A 269 22.23 2.57 -11.01
CA SER A 269 21.38 1.89 -12.00
C SER A 269 20.12 2.69 -12.35
N GLY A 270 19.80 2.75 -13.64
CA GLY A 270 18.65 3.52 -14.13
C GLY A 270 17.30 3.04 -13.57
N VAL A 271 17.13 1.72 -13.40
CA VAL A 271 15.90 1.12 -12.85
C VAL A 271 15.72 1.48 -11.38
N LEU A 272 16.76 1.33 -10.55
CA LEU A 272 16.71 1.68 -9.12
C LEU A 272 16.45 3.18 -8.94
N ARG A 273 17.05 4.02 -9.78
CA ARG A 273 16.80 5.46 -9.77
C ARG A 273 15.34 5.80 -10.06
N GLN A 274 14.70 5.11 -11.01
CA GLN A 274 13.26 5.29 -11.25
C GLN A 274 12.42 4.78 -10.08
N GLN A 275 12.72 3.60 -9.52
CA GLN A 275 12.04 3.08 -8.32
C GLN A 275 12.08 4.10 -7.17
N LEU A 276 13.29 4.60 -6.84
CA LEU A 276 13.50 5.55 -5.76
C LEU A 276 12.88 6.92 -6.05
N LYS A 277 12.80 7.35 -7.31
CA LYS A 277 12.10 8.58 -7.70
C LYS A 277 10.63 8.54 -7.28
N TRP A 278 9.93 7.44 -7.59
CA TRP A 278 8.52 7.28 -7.24
C TRP A 278 8.31 7.05 -5.75
N LEU A 279 9.19 6.29 -5.08
CA LEU A 279 9.16 6.13 -3.61
C LEU A 279 9.34 7.47 -2.90
N THR A 280 10.30 8.28 -3.35
CA THR A 280 10.57 9.62 -2.80
C THR A 280 9.40 10.56 -3.05
N ALA A 281 8.90 10.62 -4.29
CA ALA A 281 7.79 11.49 -4.65
C ALA A 281 6.54 11.11 -3.85
N GLY A 282 6.20 9.82 -3.78
CA GLY A 282 5.05 9.35 -3.01
C GLY A 282 5.16 9.69 -1.53
N THR A 283 6.29 9.34 -0.88
CA THR A 283 6.47 9.60 0.56
C THR A 283 6.50 11.10 0.89
N LEU A 284 7.27 11.91 0.16
CA LEU A 284 7.38 13.35 0.46
C LEU A 284 6.12 14.11 0.08
N VAL A 285 5.63 13.97 -1.16
CA VAL A 285 4.42 14.70 -1.60
C VAL A 285 3.19 14.23 -0.82
N GLY A 286 3.15 12.96 -0.43
CA GLY A 286 2.06 12.42 0.38
C GLY A 286 2.07 12.89 1.83
N SER A 287 3.24 13.02 2.47
CA SER A 287 3.35 13.36 3.91
C SER A 287 3.59 14.85 4.20
N LEU A 288 4.16 15.62 3.28
CA LEU A 288 4.46 17.04 3.49
C LEU A 288 3.22 17.89 3.77
N PRO A 289 2.11 17.79 3.01
CA PRO A 289 0.92 18.60 3.28
C PRO A 289 0.34 18.35 4.68
N VAL A 290 0.25 17.09 5.11
CA VAL A 290 -0.24 16.74 6.45
C VAL A 290 0.73 17.24 7.53
N SER A 291 2.03 17.07 7.32
CA SER A 291 3.06 17.54 8.24
C SER A 291 3.01 19.06 8.45
N LEU A 292 2.90 19.83 7.36
CA LEU A 292 2.97 21.30 7.40
C LEU A 292 1.63 21.97 7.73
N LEU A 293 0.51 21.50 7.17
CA LEU A 293 -0.78 22.16 7.29
C LEU A 293 -1.60 21.68 8.49
N TYR A 294 -1.31 20.49 9.03
CA TYR A 294 -2.07 19.91 10.14
C TYR A 294 -1.20 19.66 11.38
N ILE A 295 -0.12 18.88 11.25
CA ILE A 295 0.70 18.48 12.40
C ILE A 295 1.48 19.67 12.98
N LEU A 296 2.11 20.49 12.15
CA LEU A 296 2.88 21.63 12.62
C LEU A 296 2.02 22.66 13.41
N PRO A 297 0.84 23.11 12.92
CA PRO A 297 -0.08 23.94 13.70
C PRO A 297 -0.50 23.28 15.02
N LEU A 298 -0.82 21.97 15.01
CA LEU A 298 -1.20 21.22 16.21
C LEU A 298 -0.10 21.26 17.28
N VAL A 299 1.16 21.01 16.89
CA VAL A 299 2.30 20.97 17.80
C VAL A 299 2.57 22.36 18.39
N LEU A 300 2.54 23.39 17.55
CA LEU A 300 2.69 24.79 17.94
C LEU A 300 1.52 25.33 18.79
N GLY A 301 0.44 24.57 18.95
CA GLY A 301 -0.73 24.99 19.73
C GLY A 301 -1.64 25.98 19.00
N VAL A 302 -1.47 26.11 17.68
CA VAL A 302 -2.35 26.93 16.83
C VAL A 302 -3.71 26.24 16.70
N ALA A 303 -4.79 27.02 16.77
CA ALA A 303 -6.14 26.50 16.60
C ALA A 303 -6.32 25.86 15.21
N LEU A 304 -6.67 24.57 15.19
CA LEU A 304 -6.92 23.84 13.94
C LEU A 304 -8.19 24.35 13.26
N ARG A 305 -8.06 24.70 11.98
CA ARG A 305 -9.18 25.13 11.14
C ARG A 305 -9.74 23.95 10.34
N PRO A 306 -11.05 23.92 10.03
CA PRO A 306 -11.65 22.79 9.28
C PRO A 306 -10.93 22.46 7.97
N TRP A 307 -10.50 23.48 7.21
CA TRP A 307 -9.81 23.27 5.93
C TRP A 307 -8.46 22.54 6.07
N MET A 308 -7.81 22.58 7.24
CA MET A 308 -6.54 21.88 7.46
C MET A 308 -6.70 20.35 7.37
N GLN A 309 -7.92 19.84 7.57
CA GLN A 309 -8.24 18.41 7.44
C GLN A 309 -8.09 17.92 5.99
N PHE A 310 -8.25 18.79 4.98
CA PHE A 310 -8.07 18.41 3.58
C PHE A 310 -6.64 18.03 3.23
N SER A 311 -5.66 18.37 4.07
CA SER A 311 -4.27 17.93 3.90
C SER A 311 -4.14 16.39 3.85
N VAL A 312 -5.05 15.67 4.52
CA VAL A 312 -5.10 14.20 4.54
C VAL A 312 -5.28 13.61 3.14
N LEU A 313 -5.85 14.38 2.19
CA LEU A 313 -6.03 13.93 0.81
C LEU A 313 -4.70 13.57 0.12
N SER A 314 -3.57 14.14 0.52
CA SER A 314 -2.27 13.78 -0.06
C SER A 314 -1.82 12.36 0.30
N LEU A 315 -2.31 11.77 1.40
CA LEU A 315 -1.83 10.47 1.88
C LEU A 315 -2.05 9.32 0.88
N VAL A 316 -3.06 9.41 0.01
CA VAL A 316 -3.31 8.40 -1.04
C VAL A 316 -2.17 8.30 -2.05
N LEU A 317 -1.37 9.36 -2.20
CA LEU A 317 -0.22 9.37 -3.11
C LEU A 317 0.86 8.38 -2.69
N ILE A 318 1.00 8.10 -1.39
CA ILE A 318 2.00 7.17 -0.88
C ILE A 318 1.74 5.76 -1.43
N PRO A 319 0.60 5.09 -1.16
CA PRO A 319 0.34 3.77 -1.69
C PRO A 319 0.28 3.78 -3.23
N LEU A 320 -0.28 4.81 -3.88
CA LEU A 320 -0.32 4.87 -5.35
C LEU A 320 1.07 4.92 -5.99
N CYS A 321 1.98 5.75 -5.50
CA CYS A 321 3.33 5.84 -6.03
C CYS A 321 4.15 4.57 -5.75
N PHE A 322 3.99 3.96 -4.57
CA PHE A 322 4.60 2.67 -4.28
C PHE A 322 4.06 1.61 -5.22
N GLY A 323 2.73 1.50 -5.35
CA GLY A 323 2.06 0.61 -6.29
C GLY A 323 2.57 0.78 -7.71
N TYR A 324 2.66 2.02 -8.20
CA TYR A 324 3.23 2.31 -9.52
C TYR A 324 4.70 1.88 -9.64
N ALA A 325 5.52 2.13 -8.62
CA ALA A 325 6.93 1.70 -8.60
C ALA A 325 7.06 0.18 -8.68
N ILE A 326 6.22 -0.55 -7.94
CA ILE A 326 6.11 -2.01 -7.96
C ILE A 326 5.71 -2.48 -9.34
N VAL A 327 4.67 -1.87 -9.91
CA VAL A 327 4.09 -2.30 -11.18
C VAL A 327 4.99 -2.03 -12.37
N ARG A 328 5.47 -0.79 -12.50
CA ARG A 328 6.17 -0.32 -13.70
C ARG A 328 7.64 -0.71 -13.69
N TYR A 329 8.28 -0.67 -12.52
CA TYR A 329 9.73 -0.87 -12.39
C TYR A 329 10.10 -2.14 -11.62
N ARG A 330 9.14 -3.06 -11.42
CA ARG A 330 9.34 -4.34 -10.75
C ARG A 330 10.05 -4.20 -9.40
N LEU A 331 9.60 -3.25 -8.57
CA LEU A 331 10.10 -3.09 -7.20
C LEU A 331 10.06 -4.45 -6.49
N MET A 332 11.18 -4.88 -5.90
CA MET A 332 11.33 -6.18 -5.22
C MET A 332 11.23 -7.42 -6.14
N ASP A 333 11.62 -7.27 -7.41
CA ASP A 333 11.63 -8.32 -8.44
C ASP A 333 10.28 -9.03 -8.58
N VAL A 334 9.19 -8.31 -8.34
CA VAL A 334 7.86 -8.83 -8.63
C VAL A 334 7.74 -8.85 -10.15
N ASP A 335 7.96 -10.03 -10.74
CA ASP A 335 7.66 -10.25 -12.15
C ASP A 335 6.16 -10.27 -12.29
N ILE A 336 5.62 -9.13 -12.70
CA ILE A 336 4.19 -9.06 -12.87
C ILE A 336 3.86 -9.58 -14.25
N ILE A 337 3.24 -10.74 -14.25
CA ILE A 337 2.51 -11.28 -15.39
C ILE A 337 1.24 -10.41 -15.57
N PHE A 338 1.42 -9.11 -15.84
CA PHE A 338 0.38 -8.07 -15.89
C PHE A 338 -0.55 -8.30 -17.08
N LYS A 339 -0.04 -8.89 -18.17
CA LYS A 339 -0.85 -9.15 -19.37
C LYS A 339 -1.89 -10.26 -19.18
N ARG A 340 -1.65 -11.25 -18.31
CA ARG A 340 -2.61 -12.35 -18.10
C ARG A 340 -3.47 -12.12 -16.87
N GLY A 341 -2.89 -11.83 -15.71
CA GLY A 341 -3.65 -11.71 -14.45
C GLY A 341 -4.67 -10.57 -14.45
N LEU A 342 -4.27 -9.37 -14.91
CA LEU A 342 -5.16 -8.21 -14.96
C LEU A 342 -6.24 -8.36 -16.04
N ALA A 343 -5.89 -8.97 -17.17
CA ALA A 343 -6.85 -9.26 -18.23
C ALA A 343 -7.92 -10.25 -17.73
N TYR A 344 -7.54 -11.32 -17.03
CA TYR A 344 -8.50 -12.25 -16.44
C TYR A 344 -9.36 -11.63 -15.34
N THR A 345 -8.79 -10.80 -14.45
CA THR A 345 -9.60 -10.12 -13.42
C THR A 345 -10.51 -9.06 -14.02
N ALA A 346 -10.04 -8.27 -15.00
CA ALA A 346 -10.86 -7.29 -15.71
C ALA A 346 -11.94 -7.97 -16.56
N ALA A 347 -11.62 -9.08 -17.22
CA ALA A 347 -12.58 -9.90 -17.97
C ALA A 347 -13.65 -10.47 -17.05
N THR A 348 -13.24 -11.05 -15.91
CA THR A 348 -14.16 -11.60 -14.91
C THR A 348 -15.03 -10.50 -14.29
N ALA A 349 -14.44 -9.33 -13.98
CA ALA A 349 -15.17 -8.18 -13.47
C ALA A 349 -16.17 -7.65 -14.51
N ALA A 350 -15.80 -7.56 -15.79
CA ALA A 350 -16.71 -7.16 -16.86
C ALA A 350 -17.87 -8.15 -17.02
N VAL A 351 -17.60 -9.46 -17.01
CA VAL A 351 -18.64 -10.50 -17.01
C VAL A 351 -19.55 -10.36 -15.80
N ALA A 352 -19.00 -10.16 -14.61
CA ALA A 352 -19.76 -9.96 -13.37
C ALA A 352 -20.62 -8.68 -13.43
N THR A 353 -20.09 -7.56 -13.90
CA THR A 353 -20.84 -6.31 -14.06
C THR A 353 -22.00 -6.48 -15.03
N VAL A 354 -21.79 -7.14 -16.18
CA VAL A 354 -22.89 -7.39 -17.12
C VAL A 354 -23.90 -8.37 -16.54
N TYR A 355 -23.46 -9.36 -15.75
CA TYR A 355 -24.37 -10.25 -15.01
C TYR A 355 -25.26 -9.47 -14.04
N PHE A 356 -24.67 -8.64 -13.16
CA PHE A 356 -25.44 -7.84 -12.22
C PHE A 356 -26.38 -6.85 -12.94
N ALA A 357 -25.93 -6.25 -14.04
CA ALA A 357 -26.76 -5.38 -14.86
C ALA A 357 -27.94 -6.12 -15.50
N LEU A 358 -27.72 -7.31 -16.07
CA LEU A 358 -28.77 -8.13 -16.68
C LEU A 358 -29.79 -8.60 -15.65
N VAL A 359 -29.33 -9.10 -14.50
CA VAL A 359 -30.20 -9.51 -13.39
C VAL A 359 -30.99 -8.33 -12.86
N SER A 360 -30.37 -7.16 -12.68
CA SER A 360 -31.06 -5.94 -12.23
C SER A 360 -32.10 -5.48 -13.24
N LEU A 361 -31.78 -5.53 -14.54
CA LEU A 361 -32.70 -5.16 -15.63
C LEU A 361 -33.92 -6.10 -15.68
N ILE A 362 -33.67 -7.41 -15.64
CA ILE A 362 -34.73 -8.44 -15.61
C ILE A 362 -35.59 -8.23 -14.36
N THR A 363 -34.97 -8.07 -13.19
CA THR A 363 -35.71 -7.83 -11.93
C THR A 363 -36.56 -6.57 -12.02
N TYR A 364 -36.03 -5.48 -12.59
CA TYR A 364 -36.74 -4.22 -12.79
C TYR A 364 -37.98 -4.38 -13.70
N PHE A 365 -37.85 -5.01 -14.86
CA PHE A 365 -38.97 -5.22 -15.79
C PHE A 365 -40.03 -6.19 -15.23
N PHE A 366 -39.62 -7.25 -14.54
CA PHE A 366 -40.53 -8.25 -13.98
C PHE A 366 -41.15 -7.85 -12.63
N HIS A 367 -40.53 -6.95 -11.85
CA HIS A 367 -41.20 -6.32 -10.70
C HIS A 367 -42.17 -5.21 -11.13
N ALA A 368 -41.89 -4.51 -12.24
CA ALA A 368 -42.74 -3.43 -12.73
C ALA A 368 -44.03 -3.93 -13.43
N GLN A 369 -44.06 -5.19 -13.90
CA GLN A 369 -45.28 -5.80 -14.45
C GLN A 369 -45.83 -6.90 -13.53
N THR A 370 -47.12 -6.79 -13.26
CA THR A 370 -47.97 -7.60 -12.38
C THR A 370 -47.91 -9.11 -12.63
N THR A 371 -46.84 -9.75 -12.18
CA THR A 371 -46.74 -11.20 -12.06
C THR A 371 -46.13 -11.45 -10.69
N GLY A 372 -46.88 -12.05 -9.77
CA GLY A 372 -46.46 -12.26 -8.37
C GLY A 372 -45.19 -13.13 -8.20
N PRO A 373 -45.03 -13.85 -7.08
CA PRO A 373 -43.82 -14.64 -6.78
C PRO A 373 -43.36 -15.58 -7.92
N VAL A 374 -44.30 -16.03 -8.74
CA VAL A 374 -44.08 -16.88 -9.93
C VAL A 374 -43.30 -16.16 -11.04
N GLY A 375 -43.54 -14.86 -11.26
CA GLY A 375 -42.82 -14.07 -12.27
C GLY A 375 -41.34 -13.95 -11.97
N GLY A 376 -40.99 -13.76 -10.69
CA GLY A 376 -39.61 -13.76 -10.22
C GLY A 376 -38.90 -15.10 -10.45
N MET A 377 -39.60 -16.23 -10.26
CA MET A 377 -39.01 -17.55 -10.53
C MET A 377 -38.75 -17.76 -12.02
N ILE A 378 -39.71 -17.41 -12.88
CA ILE A 378 -39.55 -17.52 -14.34
C ILE A 378 -38.39 -16.64 -14.82
N ALA A 379 -38.28 -15.42 -14.29
CA ALA A 379 -37.20 -14.50 -14.58
C ALA A 379 -35.81 -15.04 -14.20
N ILE A 380 -35.68 -15.68 -13.03
CA ILE A 380 -34.43 -16.31 -12.58
C ILE A 380 -34.05 -17.48 -13.49
N VAL A 381 -35.01 -18.32 -13.88
CA VAL A 381 -34.76 -19.45 -14.79
C VAL A 381 -34.31 -18.96 -16.17
N ILE A 382 -34.98 -17.96 -16.72
CA ILE A 382 -34.62 -17.34 -18.01
C ILE A 382 -33.22 -16.69 -17.93
N ALA A 383 -32.92 -15.98 -16.84
CA ALA A 383 -31.61 -15.37 -16.62
C ALA A 383 -30.50 -16.44 -16.54
N ALA A 384 -30.74 -17.55 -15.86
CA ALA A 384 -29.79 -18.67 -15.76
C ALA A 384 -29.52 -19.33 -17.12
N PHE A 385 -30.54 -19.51 -17.96
CA PHE A 385 -30.37 -20.06 -19.30
C PHE A 385 -29.66 -19.10 -20.26
N LEU A 386 -29.94 -17.80 -20.20
CA LEU A 386 -29.27 -16.79 -21.03
C LEU A 386 -27.83 -16.52 -20.59
N PHE A 387 -27.51 -16.79 -19.31
CA PHE A 387 -26.19 -16.54 -18.74
C PHE A 387 -25.08 -17.33 -19.43
N GLN A 388 -25.28 -18.65 -19.60
CA GLN A 388 -24.25 -19.53 -20.15
C GLN A 388 -23.78 -19.10 -21.56
N PRO A 389 -24.65 -18.93 -22.57
CA PRO A 389 -24.23 -18.55 -23.91
C PRO A 389 -23.68 -17.12 -23.98
N PHE A 390 -24.14 -16.23 -23.11
CA PHE A 390 -23.68 -14.84 -23.07
C PHE A 390 -22.28 -14.72 -22.44
N ARG A 391 -22.05 -15.43 -21.33
CA ARG A 391 -20.74 -15.53 -20.68
C ARG A 391 -19.70 -16.07 -21.65
N GLU A 392 -20.01 -17.16 -22.35
CA GLU A 392 -19.10 -17.79 -23.30
C GLU A 392 -18.74 -16.85 -24.46
N ARG A 393 -19.70 -16.08 -24.99
CA ARG A 393 -19.44 -15.08 -26.04
C ARG A 393 -18.56 -13.92 -25.57
N ILE A 394 -18.82 -13.39 -24.38
CA ILE A 394 -17.99 -12.32 -23.81
C ILE A 394 -16.58 -12.82 -23.55
N GLN A 395 -16.45 -14.01 -22.95
CA GLN A 395 -15.15 -14.60 -22.66
C GLN A 395 -14.36 -14.87 -23.95
N ALA A 396 -14.99 -15.42 -24.99
CA ALA A 396 -14.36 -15.64 -26.29
C ALA A 396 -13.94 -14.33 -26.99
N ARG A 397 -14.74 -13.25 -26.90
CA ARG A 397 -14.36 -11.94 -27.44
C ARG A 397 -13.20 -11.31 -26.68
N LEU A 398 -13.20 -11.42 -25.35
CA LEU A 398 -12.12 -10.92 -24.50
C LEU A 398 -10.83 -11.69 -24.77
N ASP A 399 -10.88 -13.02 -24.86
CA ASP A 399 -9.73 -13.85 -25.23
C ASP A 399 -9.18 -13.43 -26.58
N ARG A 400 -10.03 -13.24 -27.60
CA ARG A 400 -9.59 -12.78 -28.94
C ARG A 400 -8.99 -11.36 -28.94
N PHE A 401 -9.48 -10.47 -28.08
CA PHE A 401 -9.01 -9.09 -27.99
C PHE A 401 -7.68 -8.98 -27.23
N PHE A 402 -7.53 -9.74 -26.14
CA PHE A 402 -6.36 -9.69 -25.25
C PHE A 402 -5.24 -10.67 -25.62
N TYR A 403 -5.57 -11.79 -26.29
CA TYR A 403 -4.61 -12.76 -26.85
C TYR A 403 -4.41 -12.61 -28.36
N ARG A 404 -4.58 -11.40 -28.89
CA ARG A 404 -4.11 -11.09 -30.24
C ARG A 404 -2.59 -11.19 -30.22
N ASP A 405 -2.07 -12.20 -30.92
CA ASP A 405 -0.64 -12.49 -31.15
C ASP A 405 0.13 -13.25 -30.05
N ARG A 406 -0.29 -14.49 -29.80
CA ARG A 406 0.70 -15.58 -29.72
C ARG A 406 0.34 -16.67 -30.70
N LEU A 407 0.92 -16.56 -31.89
CA LEU A 407 1.20 -17.70 -32.76
C LEU A 407 1.68 -18.86 -31.89
N ASP A 408 1.04 -20.02 -32.06
CA ASP A 408 1.39 -21.27 -31.39
C ASP A 408 2.89 -21.51 -31.49
N TYR A 409 3.64 -21.20 -30.41
CA TYR A 409 5.09 -21.39 -30.33
C TYR A 409 5.48 -22.81 -30.79
N ARG A 410 4.62 -23.78 -30.49
CA ARG A 410 4.76 -25.18 -30.90
C ARG A 410 4.60 -25.39 -32.42
N ARG A 411 3.66 -24.73 -33.10
CA ARG A 411 3.53 -24.80 -34.57
C ARG A 411 4.71 -24.08 -35.25
N THR A 412 5.10 -22.91 -34.73
CA THR A 412 6.27 -22.16 -35.22
C THR A 412 7.56 -22.99 -35.11
N LEU A 413 7.77 -23.71 -34.00
CA LEU A 413 8.94 -24.58 -33.83
C LEU A 413 8.96 -25.77 -34.79
N ILE A 414 7.80 -26.40 -34.98
CA ILE A 414 7.66 -27.58 -35.87
C ILE A 414 7.90 -27.18 -37.33
N GLU A 415 7.34 -26.04 -37.73
CA GLU A 415 7.53 -25.49 -39.08
C GLU A 415 8.98 -25.06 -39.30
N PHE A 416 9.61 -24.42 -38.30
CA PHE A 416 11.03 -24.07 -38.33
C PHE A 416 11.94 -25.30 -38.46
N GLY A 417 11.69 -26.36 -37.69
CA GLY A 417 12.44 -27.61 -37.79
C GLY A 417 12.36 -28.25 -39.19
N ARG A 418 11.19 -28.16 -39.84
CA ARG A 418 11.02 -28.61 -41.24
C ARG A 418 11.80 -27.74 -42.23
N THR A 419 11.79 -26.41 -42.08
CA THR A 419 12.56 -25.51 -42.96
C THR A 419 14.05 -25.78 -42.84
N LEU A 420 14.57 -25.91 -41.62
CA LEU A 420 15.97 -26.23 -41.31
C LEU A 420 16.45 -27.54 -41.95
N THR A 421 15.60 -28.57 -41.96
CA THR A 421 15.96 -29.90 -42.49
C THR A 421 16.04 -29.91 -44.02
N ASN A 422 15.41 -28.94 -44.69
CA ASN A 422 15.31 -28.90 -46.16
C ASN A 422 16.34 -27.96 -46.82
N GLU A 423 17.05 -27.13 -46.05
CA GLU A 423 18.08 -26.23 -46.60
C GLU A 423 19.46 -26.91 -46.64
N VAL A 424 19.98 -27.12 -47.85
CA VAL A 424 21.27 -27.82 -48.10
C VAL A 424 22.49 -26.88 -48.00
N ARG A 425 22.27 -25.55 -47.99
CA ARG A 425 23.33 -24.53 -47.94
C ARG A 425 23.34 -23.80 -46.61
N ILE A 426 24.54 -23.62 -46.03
CA ILE A 426 24.71 -23.06 -44.69
C ILE A 426 24.34 -21.56 -44.59
N ASP A 427 24.67 -20.75 -45.58
CA ASP A 427 24.38 -19.30 -45.54
C ASP A 427 22.89 -18.95 -45.51
N PRO A 428 22.03 -19.47 -46.42
CA PRO A 428 20.59 -19.20 -46.35
C PRO A 428 19.97 -19.81 -45.08
N MET A 429 20.48 -20.96 -44.62
CA MET A 429 19.98 -21.61 -43.41
C MET A 429 20.24 -20.74 -42.19
N LEU A 430 21.45 -20.16 -42.08
CA LEU A 430 21.82 -19.22 -41.02
C LEU A 430 20.92 -17.97 -41.08
N GLY A 431 20.69 -17.41 -42.26
CA GLY A 431 19.77 -16.27 -42.44
C GLY A 431 18.36 -16.58 -41.94
N SER A 432 17.76 -17.68 -42.40
CA SER A 432 16.42 -18.15 -41.98
C SER A 432 16.33 -18.38 -40.46
N VAL A 433 17.37 -18.95 -39.85
CA VAL A 433 17.49 -19.14 -38.40
C VAL A 433 17.51 -17.81 -37.66
N MET A 434 18.35 -16.88 -38.11
CA MET A 434 18.51 -15.59 -37.48
C MET A 434 17.23 -14.75 -37.54
N ASP A 435 16.56 -14.70 -38.69
CA ASP A 435 15.27 -14.03 -38.86
C ASP A 435 14.21 -14.61 -37.92
N ARG A 436 14.11 -15.96 -37.86
CA ARG A 436 13.11 -16.62 -37.00
C ARG A 436 13.39 -16.37 -35.53
N ILE A 437 14.66 -16.41 -35.10
CA ILE A 437 15.06 -16.10 -33.72
C ILE A 437 14.75 -14.64 -33.39
N SER A 438 15.10 -13.70 -34.28
CA SER A 438 14.80 -12.28 -34.10
C SER A 438 13.31 -12.04 -33.91
N GLN A 439 12.47 -12.63 -34.77
CA GLN A 439 11.00 -12.49 -34.68
C GLN A 439 10.41 -13.18 -33.44
N THR A 440 10.95 -14.33 -33.04
CA THR A 440 10.39 -15.14 -31.94
C THR A 440 10.81 -14.61 -30.57
N LEU A 441 12.08 -14.23 -30.42
CA LEU A 441 12.63 -13.69 -29.18
C LEU A 441 12.55 -12.17 -29.09
N LEU A 442 12.14 -11.49 -30.17
CA LEU A 442 12.07 -10.02 -30.28
C LEU A 442 13.41 -9.38 -29.93
N VAL A 443 14.48 -9.89 -30.56
CA VAL A 443 15.84 -9.41 -30.38
C VAL A 443 16.30 -8.64 -31.62
N ASP A 444 16.82 -7.43 -31.41
CA ASP A 444 17.29 -6.55 -32.49
C ASP A 444 18.73 -6.84 -32.91
N ARG A 445 19.48 -7.60 -32.09
CA ARG A 445 20.88 -7.93 -32.31
C ARG A 445 21.13 -9.42 -32.07
N LEU A 446 21.80 -10.06 -33.02
CA LEU A 446 22.10 -11.48 -33.00
C LEU A 446 23.39 -11.74 -33.77
N ALA A 447 24.21 -12.68 -33.30
CA ALA A 447 25.35 -13.21 -34.04
C ALA A 447 25.45 -14.72 -33.85
N ILE A 448 25.80 -15.43 -34.91
CA ILE A 448 26.08 -16.87 -34.88
C ILE A 448 27.58 -17.07 -35.06
N PHE A 449 28.18 -17.79 -34.11
CA PHE A 449 29.59 -18.14 -34.12
C PHE A 449 29.72 -19.63 -34.44
N VAL A 450 30.63 -19.96 -35.35
CA VAL A 450 30.91 -21.33 -35.80
C VAL A 450 32.40 -21.60 -35.61
N GLU A 451 32.74 -22.81 -35.20
CA GLU A 451 34.12 -23.23 -35.05
C GLU A 451 34.81 -23.34 -36.41
N ASN A 452 36.04 -22.83 -36.50
CA ASN A 452 36.84 -22.91 -37.70
C ASN A 452 37.24 -24.36 -38.00
N ALA A 453 36.90 -24.86 -39.19
CA ALA A 453 37.24 -26.22 -39.61
C ALA A 453 38.76 -26.43 -39.81
N VAL A 454 39.52 -25.35 -40.01
CA VAL A 454 40.97 -25.39 -40.26
C VAL A 454 41.77 -25.31 -38.96
N GLU A 455 41.28 -24.54 -37.98
CA GLU A 455 41.92 -24.35 -36.66
C GLU A 455 40.91 -24.65 -35.53
N PRO A 456 40.87 -25.90 -35.02
CA PRO A 456 39.97 -26.29 -33.94
C PRO A 456 40.19 -25.40 -32.70
N GLY A 457 39.10 -24.93 -32.10
CA GLY A 457 39.13 -24.00 -30.96
C GLY A 457 39.04 -22.51 -31.32
N GLN A 458 39.24 -22.11 -32.58
CA GLN A 458 38.94 -20.74 -33.01
C GLN A 458 37.49 -20.61 -33.48
N MET A 459 36.79 -19.61 -32.93
CA MET A 459 35.44 -19.26 -33.36
C MET A 459 35.49 -18.18 -34.44
N LEU A 460 34.67 -18.32 -35.47
CA LEU A 460 34.46 -17.33 -36.53
C LEU A 460 33.00 -16.86 -36.50
N VAL A 461 32.74 -15.63 -36.90
CA VAL A 461 31.37 -15.12 -37.07
C VAL A 461 30.82 -15.62 -38.40
N ALA A 462 29.83 -16.50 -38.35
CA ALA A 462 29.19 -17.06 -39.55
C ALA A 462 28.03 -16.19 -40.05
N GLY A 463 27.40 -15.40 -39.18
CA GLY A 463 26.33 -14.48 -39.54
C GLY A 463 26.04 -13.49 -38.42
N SER A 464 25.64 -12.27 -38.77
CA SER A 464 25.29 -11.23 -37.81
C SER A 464 24.12 -10.37 -38.28
N MET A 465 23.33 -9.90 -37.32
CA MET A 465 22.15 -9.06 -37.53
C MET A 465 22.17 -7.96 -36.47
N GLY A 466 22.08 -6.70 -36.89
CA GLY A 466 22.09 -5.55 -35.98
C GLY A 466 23.42 -5.29 -35.26
N VAL A 467 24.48 -6.03 -35.61
CA VAL A 467 25.83 -5.91 -35.05
C VAL A 467 26.77 -5.37 -36.13
N ARG A 468 27.61 -4.39 -35.79
CA ARG A 468 28.66 -3.88 -36.69
C ARG A 468 29.96 -4.61 -36.39
N LEU A 469 30.42 -5.43 -37.33
CA LEU A 469 31.68 -6.17 -37.19
C LEU A 469 32.83 -5.35 -37.78
N THR A 470 33.91 -5.21 -37.02
CA THR A 470 35.21 -4.67 -37.51
C THR A 470 36.17 -5.86 -37.66
N GLU A 471 37.20 -5.74 -38.52
CA GLU A 471 38.00 -6.90 -38.98
C GLU A 471 38.78 -7.67 -37.88
N SER A 472 38.99 -7.12 -36.68
CA SER A 472 39.67 -7.81 -35.58
C SER A 472 38.77 -7.99 -34.36
N LEU A 473 38.25 -9.21 -34.17
CA LEU A 473 37.49 -9.61 -32.99
C LEU A 473 38.29 -10.66 -32.20
N ASP A 474 38.45 -10.44 -30.90
CA ASP A 474 39.02 -11.43 -29.98
C ASP A 474 37.91 -12.29 -29.39
N LEU A 475 37.73 -13.48 -29.96
CA LEU A 475 36.68 -14.44 -29.63
C LEU A 475 37.13 -15.52 -28.63
N SER A 476 38.29 -15.36 -27.98
CA SER A 476 38.81 -16.31 -26.98
C SER A 476 37.86 -16.57 -25.80
N PHE A 477 36.93 -15.65 -25.53
CA PHE A 477 35.92 -15.83 -24.48
C PHE A 477 34.84 -16.88 -24.82
N LEU A 478 34.75 -17.31 -26.09
CA LEU A 478 33.81 -18.32 -26.56
C LEU A 478 34.36 -19.75 -26.51
N GLU A 479 35.52 -19.98 -25.89
CA GLU A 479 36.13 -21.30 -25.78
C GLU A 479 35.16 -22.34 -25.18
N PRO A 480 34.90 -23.47 -25.87
CA PRO A 480 33.92 -24.48 -25.44
C PRO A 480 34.21 -25.14 -24.08
N ALA A 481 35.45 -25.08 -23.61
CA ALA A 481 35.93 -25.69 -22.38
C ALA A 481 35.62 -24.85 -21.12
N ARG A 482 35.08 -23.63 -21.25
CA ARG A 482 34.76 -22.81 -20.08
C ARG A 482 33.67 -23.45 -19.22
N PRO A 483 33.84 -23.47 -17.88
CA PRO A 483 32.85 -24.06 -16.96
C PRO A 483 31.50 -23.32 -16.97
N GLU A 484 31.48 -22.06 -17.41
CA GLU A 484 30.27 -21.24 -17.53
C GLU A 484 29.32 -21.78 -18.61
N PHE A 485 29.86 -22.28 -19.73
CA PHE A 485 29.06 -22.92 -20.78
C PHE A 485 28.44 -24.25 -20.33
N ALA A 486 29.04 -24.94 -19.36
CA ALA A 486 28.42 -26.12 -18.74
C ALA A 486 27.16 -25.78 -17.94
N ARG A 487 26.98 -24.52 -17.54
CA ARG A 487 25.76 -24.02 -16.87
C ARG A 487 24.68 -23.52 -17.84
N GLY A 488 24.94 -23.59 -19.15
CA GLY A 488 23.95 -23.40 -20.21
C GLY A 488 24.02 -22.08 -20.98
N ALA A 489 24.54 -20.99 -20.40
CA ALA A 489 24.77 -19.74 -21.11
C ALA A 489 25.82 -18.87 -20.39
N LEU A 490 26.58 -18.11 -21.16
CA LEU A 490 27.45 -17.05 -20.67
C LEU A 490 26.69 -15.72 -20.74
N PHE A 491 26.61 -15.01 -19.61
CA PHE A 491 25.87 -13.76 -19.49
C PHE A 491 26.77 -12.60 -19.08
N PHE A 492 26.68 -11.49 -19.80
CA PHE A 492 27.29 -10.22 -19.42
C PHE A 492 26.20 -9.18 -19.19
N GLU A 493 26.18 -8.59 -17.98
CA GLU A 493 25.20 -7.56 -17.61
C GLU A 493 25.46 -6.23 -18.32
N SER A 494 26.73 -5.95 -18.62
CA SER A 494 27.14 -4.96 -19.62
C SER A 494 28.54 -5.31 -20.13
N PRO A 495 28.88 -4.97 -21.37
CA PRO A 495 30.24 -5.14 -21.90
C PRO A 495 31.34 -4.51 -21.02
N ARG A 496 31.00 -3.40 -20.34
CA ARG A 496 31.89 -2.67 -19.42
C ARG A 496 32.05 -3.30 -18.05
N ALA A 497 31.13 -4.17 -17.64
CA ALA A 497 31.13 -4.81 -16.33
C ALA A 497 31.82 -6.18 -16.31
N ALA A 498 32.31 -6.67 -17.46
CA ALA A 498 33.03 -7.94 -17.57
C ALA A 498 34.39 -7.86 -16.84
N ARG A 499 34.41 -8.27 -15.57
CA ARG A 499 35.62 -8.36 -14.74
C ARG A 499 36.33 -9.69 -14.99
N GLY A 500 37.66 -9.67 -15.18
CA GLY A 500 38.47 -10.88 -15.37
C GLY A 500 38.72 -11.30 -16.83
N VAL A 501 38.38 -10.46 -17.81
CA VAL A 501 38.70 -10.64 -19.24
C VAL A 501 39.72 -9.61 -19.72
N SER A 502 40.53 -9.99 -20.71
CA SER A 502 41.53 -9.14 -21.35
C SER A 502 40.88 -7.90 -21.99
N ASP A 503 41.68 -6.84 -22.20
CA ASP A 503 41.18 -5.60 -22.79
C ASP A 503 40.71 -5.78 -24.24
N SER A 504 41.33 -6.70 -25.00
CA SER A 504 40.93 -7.10 -26.35
C SER A 504 39.54 -7.76 -26.38
N VAL A 505 39.26 -8.67 -25.45
CA VAL A 505 37.93 -9.29 -25.27
C VAL A 505 36.91 -8.23 -24.86
N ARG A 506 37.26 -7.29 -23.98
CA ARG A 506 36.34 -6.24 -23.53
C ARG A 506 35.91 -5.33 -24.68
N LEU A 507 36.83 -4.94 -25.56
CA LEU A 507 36.53 -4.19 -26.78
C LEU A 507 35.62 -4.98 -27.72
N THR A 508 35.86 -6.29 -27.85
CA THR A 508 35.02 -7.18 -28.66
C THR A 508 33.60 -7.27 -28.10
N LEU A 509 33.44 -7.40 -26.77
CA LEU A 509 32.14 -7.37 -26.10
C LEU A 509 31.43 -6.03 -26.29
N GLU A 510 32.15 -4.90 -26.27
CA GLU A 510 31.58 -3.57 -26.51
C GLU A 510 31.11 -3.39 -27.96
N GLN A 511 31.82 -3.97 -28.93
CA GLN A 511 31.43 -3.93 -30.34
C GLN A 511 30.21 -4.82 -30.64
N LEU A 512 30.19 -6.03 -30.06
CA LEU A 512 29.08 -6.96 -30.21
C LEU A 512 27.82 -6.45 -29.49
N ASP A 513 27.99 -5.91 -28.28
CA ASP A 513 26.93 -5.43 -27.38
C ASP A 513 25.80 -6.48 -27.24
N LEU A 514 26.21 -7.74 -27.06
CA LEU A 514 25.36 -8.89 -26.82
C LEU A 514 25.47 -9.31 -25.36
N ASN A 515 24.33 -9.58 -24.73
CA ASN A 515 24.29 -9.92 -23.30
C ASN A 515 24.31 -11.42 -23.03
N TYR A 516 23.89 -12.25 -24.00
CA TYR A 516 23.74 -13.69 -23.85
C TYR A 516 24.49 -14.45 -24.94
N TYR A 517 25.29 -15.43 -24.54
CA TYR A 517 25.98 -16.36 -25.43
C TYR A 517 25.59 -17.78 -25.06
N VAL A 518 24.97 -18.50 -25.99
CA VAL A 518 24.41 -19.84 -25.77
C VAL A 518 25.20 -20.86 -26.59
N PRO A 519 25.78 -21.90 -25.96
CA PRO A 519 26.51 -22.94 -26.68
C PRO A 519 25.52 -23.91 -27.34
N CYS A 520 25.51 -23.94 -28.67
CA CYS A 520 24.73 -24.91 -29.44
C CYS A 520 25.64 -26.11 -29.77
N ARG A 521 25.46 -27.23 -29.06
CA ARG A 521 26.19 -28.48 -29.35
C ARG A 521 25.27 -29.41 -30.14
N ILE A 522 25.71 -29.80 -31.34
CA ILE A 522 25.10 -30.91 -32.09
C ILE A 522 25.60 -32.18 -31.41
N ARG A 523 24.69 -33.05 -30.97
CA ARG A 523 24.99 -34.31 -30.30
C ARG A 523 24.83 -35.48 -31.24
#